data_AF-A0A958FUF6-F1
#
_entry.id   AF-A0A958FUF6-F1
#
_cell.length_a   1.000
_cell.length_b   1.000
_cell.length_c   1.000
_cell.angle_alpha   90.00
_cell.angle_beta   90.00
_cell.angle_gamma   90.00
#
_symmetry.space_group_name_H-M   'P 1'
#
loop_
_entity.id
_entity.type
_entity.pdbx_description
1 polymer ?
#
loop_
_entity_poly.entity_id
_entity_poly.type
_entity_poly.pdbx_seq_one_letter_code
_entity_poly.pdbx_strand_id
1 'polypeptide(L)'
;LNMMRIALELAAEKPIYQDLATKFFEHFLYIAEAMTNLGGKGINLWDADDAFFYDVLHTPNNQFFPLKVRSMVGLIPLFAVEVLEPDYIDKLPEFKKRLEWFFEDRKDLAELVSRWQSPGKGERRLLSLLRGHRMKRLLKRMLDETEFLSDYGIRSMSKIYENNPYHFRMNGSEISVKYLPAESDSYMFGGNSNWRGPIWFPVNFLIIEALQRFHHYYGDDFKVEYPTDSGNYLTILQIADAISERLTRIFLRDESGKRAVFGDHPTFQNDPHFRDYLLFYEYFHGDNGRGVGASHQTGWTGLIAKLLQPRDE
;
A
#
# COMPACT_ATOMS: atom_id res chain seq x y z
N LEU A 1 4.87 4.02 -12.85
CA LEU A 1 4.99 5.37 -12.26
C LEU A 1 6.39 5.65 -11.70
N ASN A 2 6.94 4.86 -10.76
CA ASN A 2 8.32 5.11 -10.26
C ASN A 2 9.39 5.17 -11.37
N MET A 3 9.35 4.26 -12.35
CA MET A 3 10.25 4.31 -13.52
C MET A 3 10.07 5.56 -14.38
N MET A 4 8.83 6.07 -14.49
CA MET A 4 8.55 7.34 -15.16
C MET A 4 9.19 8.50 -14.39
N ARG A 5 9.03 8.55 -13.06
CA ARG A 5 9.66 9.58 -12.22
C ARG A 5 11.17 9.58 -12.33
N ILE A 6 11.81 8.41 -12.30
CA ILE A 6 13.25 8.28 -12.50
C ILE A 6 13.65 8.81 -13.89
N ALA A 7 12.92 8.45 -14.95
CA ALA A 7 13.19 8.95 -16.30
C ALA A 7 13.01 10.47 -16.40
N LEU A 8 11.98 11.03 -15.76
CA LEU A 8 11.76 12.47 -15.70
C LEU A 8 12.89 13.20 -14.97
N GLU A 9 13.40 12.65 -13.86
CA GLU A 9 14.55 13.21 -13.12
C GLU A 9 15.80 13.24 -14.00
N LEU A 10 16.09 12.13 -14.70
CA LEU A 10 17.21 12.08 -15.64
C LEU A 10 17.02 13.01 -16.84
N ALA A 11 15.78 13.27 -17.24
CA ALA A 11 15.45 14.17 -18.34
C ALA A 11 15.77 15.64 -18.05
N ALA A 12 15.85 16.03 -16.77
CA ALA A 12 16.27 17.38 -16.39
C ALA A 12 17.69 17.72 -16.90
N GLU A 13 18.57 16.71 -16.94
CA GLU A 13 19.95 16.86 -17.43
C GLU A 13 20.13 16.35 -18.87
N LYS A 14 19.37 15.32 -19.26
CA LYS A 14 19.49 14.63 -20.54
C LYS A 14 18.13 14.46 -21.22
N PRO A 15 17.74 15.38 -22.13
CA PRO A 15 16.40 15.39 -22.72
C PRO A 15 15.93 14.08 -23.36
N ILE A 16 16.85 13.21 -23.81
CA ILE A 16 16.56 11.89 -24.38
C ILE A 16 15.72 10.98 -23.45
N TYR A 17 15.75 11.18 -22.14
CA TYR A 17 14.95 10.39 -21.20
C TYR A 17 13.46 10.76 -21.18
N GLN A 18 13.05 11.86 -21.84
CA GLN A 18 11.63 12.21 -21.98
C GLN A 18 10.84 11.12 -22.71
N ASP A 19 11.42 10.51 -23.75
CA ASP A 19 10.79 9.40 -24.49
C ASP A 19 10.55 8.18 -23.58
N LEU A 20 11.51 7.88 -22.70
CA LEU A 20 11.35 6.82 -21.70
C LEU A 20 10.28 7.15 -20.66
N ALA A 21 10.19 8.41 -20.22
CA ALA A 21 9.13 8.85 -19.33
C ALA A 21 7.75 8.68 -19.99
N THR A 22 7.60 9.09 -21.25
CA THR A 22 6.39 8.87 -22.06
C THR A 22 6.04 7.39 -22.14
N LYS A 23 7.00 6.52 -22.47
CA LYS A 23 6.77 5.07 -22.53
C LYS A 23 6.22 4.52 -21.20
N PHE A 24 6.82 4.90 -20.08
CA PHE A 24 6.37 4.42 -18.77
C PHE A 24 5.00 4.99 -18.35
N PHE A 25 4.67 6.21 -18.80
CA PHE A 25 3.34 6.79 -18.66
C PHE A 25 2.30 5.99 -19.45
N GLU A 26 2.56 5.72 -20.73
CA GLU A 26 1.65 4.93 -21.58
C GLU A 26 1.44 3.52 -21.02
N HIS A 27 2.51 2.85 -20.58
CA HIS A 27 2.41 1.54 -19.93
C HIS A 27 1.51 1.57 -18.68
N PHE A 28 1.59 2.64 -17.88
CA PHE A 28 0.72 2.79 -16.70
C PHE A 28 -0.76 2.84 -17.10
N LEU A 29 -1.10 3.53 -18.18
CA LEU A 29 -2.46 3.65 -18.69
C LEU A 29 -3.00 2.32 -19.22
N TYR A 30 -2.19 1.58 -19.97
CA TYR A 30 -2.56 0.25 -20.44
C TYR A 30 -2.74 -0.76 -19.28
N ILE A 31 -1.94 -0.65 -18.22
CA ILE A 31 -2.14 -1.44 -17.00
C ILE A 31 -3.47 -1.06 -16.33
N ALA A 32 -3.78 0.24 -16.23
CA ALA A 32 -5.05 0.71 -15.66
C ALA A 32 -6.27 0.18 -16.45
N GLU A 33 -6.17 0.14 -17.78
CA GLU A 33 -7.17 -0.48 -18.65
C GLU A 33 -7.31 -1.98 -18.41
N ALA A 34 -6.20 -2.71 -18.40
CA ALA A 34 -6.21 -4.15 -18.16
C ALA A 34 -6.80 -4.52 -16.78
N MET A 35 -6.61 -3.67 -15.76
CA MET A 35 -7.18 -3.87 -14.43
C MET A 35 -8.70 -3.64 -14.38
N THR A 36 -9.26 -2.84 -15.29
CA THR A 36 -10.68 -2.49 -15.31
C THR A 36 -11.49 -3.26 -16.35
N ASN A 37 -10.83 -3.75 -17.40
CA ASN A 37 -11.44 -4.49 -18.49
C ASN A 37 -10.44 -5.48 -19.12
N LEU A 38 -10.08 -6.54 -18.39
CA LEU A 38 -9.04 -7.48 -18.82
C LEU A 38 -9.37 -8.09 -20.19
N GLY A 39 -8.57 -7.74 -21.20
CA GLY A 39 -8.71 -8.25 -22.57
C GLY A 39 -10.06 -7.96 -23.23
N GLY A 40 -10.76 -6.90 -22.82
CA GLY A 40 -12.08 -6.53 -23.36
C GLY A 40 -13.24 -7.41 -22.87
N LYS A 41 -13.01 -8.27 -21.87
CA LYS A 41 -13.99 -9.25 -21.37
C LYS A 41 -14.84 -8.75 -20.20
N GLY A 42 -14.74 -7.47 -19.83
CA GLY A 42 -15.49 -6.85 -18.73
C GLY A 42 -15.03 -7.27 -17.33
N ILE A 43 -13.86 -7.93 -17.22
CA ILE A 43 -13.31 -8.38 -15.94
C ILE A 43 -12.62 -7.20 -15.26
N ASN A 44 -13.07 -6.90 -14.04
CA ASN A 44 -12.57 -5.80 -13.24
C ASN A 44 -12.01 -6.34 -11.93
N LEU A 45 -10.79 -5.93 -11.58
CA LEU A 45 -10.19 -6.29 -10.29
C LEU A 45 -10.86 -5.54 -9.12
N TRP A 46 -11.54 -4.42 -9.39
CA TRP A 46 -12.35 -3.70 -8.41
C TRP A 46 -13.74 -4.32 -8.30
N ASP A 47 -14.04 -4.87 -7.13
CA ASP A 47 -15.40 -5.29 -6.78
C ASP A 47 -16.19 -4.07 -6.28
N ALA A 48 -17.29 -3.72 -6.96
CA ALA A 48 -18.07 -2.53 -6.63
C ALA A 48 -18.89 -2.69 -5.35
N ASP A 49 -19.34 -3.90 -5.05
CA ASP A 49 -20.19 -4.21 -3.90
C ASP A 49 -19.37 -4.21 -2.62
N ASP A 50 -18.20 -4.84 -2.66
CA ASP A 50 -17.27 -4.88 -1.53
C ASP A 50 -16.27 -3.71 -1.54
N ALA A 51 -16.29 -2.87 -2.58
CA ALA A 51 -15.43 -1.69 -2.70
C ALA A 51 -13.95 -1.99 -2.36
N PHE A 52 -13.42 -3.08 -2.93
CA PHE A 52 -12.07 -3.60 -2.68
C PHE A 52 -11.51 -4.27 -3.94
N PHE A 53 -10.18 -4.38 -4.03
CA PHE A 53 -9.53 -5.05 -5.15
C PHE A 53 -9.25 -6.52 -4.85
N TYR A 54 -9.50 -7.38 -5.83
CA TYR A 54 -9.31 -8.82 -5.75
C TYR A 54 -8.61 -9.38 -6.98
N ASP A 55 -7.85 -10.44 -6.78
CA ASP A 55 -7.33 -11.25 -7.88
C ASP A 55 -8.45 -12.01 -8.58
N VAL A 56 -8.26 -12.33 -9.85
CA VAL A 56 -9.19 -13.14 -10.64
C VAL A 56 -8.46 -14.36 -11.18
N LEU A 57 -8.94 -15.54 -10.79
CA LEU A 57 -8.46 -16.81 -11.33
C LEU A 57 -9.04 -17.03 -12.73
N HIS A 58 -8.17 -17.26 -13.70
CA HIS A 58 -8.55 -17.68 -15.06
C HIS A 58 -8.29 -19.16 -15.23
N THR A 59 -9.31 -19.90 -15.64
CA THR A 59 -9.24 -21.36 -15.82
C THR A 59 -9.11 -21.74 -17.30
N PRO A 60 -8.60 -22.94 -17.61
CA PRO A 60 -8.45 -23.40 -19.00
C PRO A 60 -9.76 -23.44 -19.82
N ASN A 61 -10.91 -23.57 -19.17
CA ASN A 61 -12.24 -23.51 -19.80
C ASN A 61 -12.76 -22.06 -19.96
N ASN A 62 -11.89 -21.05 -19.83
CA ASN A 62 -12.19 -19.63 -19.99
C ASN A 62 -13.26 -19.11 -19.02
N GLN A 63 -13.30 -19.66 -17.80
CA GLN A 63 -14.06 -19.11 -16.69
C GLN A 63 -13.19 -18.19 -15.83
N PHE A 64 -13.85 -17.28 -15.12
CA PHE A 64 -13.22 -16.27 -14.28
C PHE A 64 -13.82 -16.33 -12.88
N PHE A 65 -12.98 -16.46 -11.86
CA PHE A 65 -13.40 -16.53 -10.47
C PHE A 65 -12.68 -15.46 -9.66
N PRO A 66 -13.38 -14.42 -9.18
CA PRO A 66 -12.82 -13.46 -8.23
C PRO A 66 -12.45 -14.16 -6.92
N LEU A 67 -11.20 -14.03 -6.52
CA LEU A 67 -10.70 -14.53 -5.24
C LEU A 67 -10.89 -13.43 -4.19
N LYS A 68 -12.05 -13.43 -3.52
CA LYS A 68 -12.46 -12.41 -2.54
C LYS A 68 -11.71 -12.51 -1.19
N VAL A 69 -10.38 -12.51 -1.27
CA VAL A 69 -9.46 -12.52 -0.13
C VAL A 69 -8.95 -11.09 0.09
N ARG A 70 -9.40 -10.45 1.18
CA ARG A 70 -8.94 -9.13 1.62
C ARG A 70 -7.54 -9.23 2.19
N SER A 71 -6.56 -9.15 1.30
CA SER A 71 -5.13 -9.14 1.63
C SER A 71 -4.49 -7.82 1.25
N MET A 72 -3.21 -7.67 1.61
CA MET A 72 -2.36 -6.56 1.20
C MET A 72 -2.36 -6.35 -0.33
N VAL A 73 -2.58 -7.40 -1.13
CA VAL A 73 -2.68 -7.31 -2.59
C VAL A 73 -3.77 -6.33 -3.00
N GLY A 74 -4.93 -6.36 -2.33
CA GLY A 74 -6.02 -5.43 -2.63
C GLY A 74 -5.74 -3.97 -2.25
N LEU A 75 -4.70 -3.73 -1.43
CA LEU A 75 -4.21 -2.39 -1.09
C LEU A 75 -3.12 -1.89 -2.05
N ILE A 76 -2.42 -2.78 -2.78
CA ILE A 76 -1.33 -2.42 -3.71
C ILE A 76 -1.71 -1.31 -4.72
N PRO A 77 -2.95 -1.25 -5.26
CA PRO A 77 -3.32 -0.15 -6.16
C PRO A 77 -3.17 1.26 -5.55
N LEU A 78 -3.12 1.38 -4.21
CA LEU A 78 -2.79 2.62 -3.51
C LEU A 78 -1.39 3.15 -3.84
N PHE A 79 -0.42 2.25 -4.10
CA PHE A 79 0.98 2.63 -4.35
C PHE A 79 1.18 3.23 -5.74
N ALA A 80 0.25 2.99 -6.66
CA ALA A 80 0.30 3.53 -8.01
C ALA A 80 -0.16 5.00 -8.01
N VAL A 81 0.64 5.86 -7.41
CA VAL A 81 0.40 7.31 -7.30
C VAL A 81 1.63 8.12 -7.69
N GLU A 82 1.45 9.11 -8.55
CA GLU A 82 2.47 10.11 -8.88
C GLU A 82 1.82 11.49 -8.99
N VAL A 83 2.54 12.53 -8.57
CA VAL A 83 2.07 13.92 -8.65
C VAL A 83 3.02 14.69 -9.53
N LEU A 84 2.49 15.26 -10.61
CA LEU A 84 3.25 16.07 -11.55
C LEU A 84 3.07 17.56 -11.21
N GLU A 85 4.18 18.21 -10.90
CA GLU A 85 4.23 19.67 -10.67
C GLU A 85 4.23 20.42 -12.02
N PRO A 86 3.38 21.45 -12.20
CA PRO A 86 3.31 22.21 -13.46
C PRO A 86 4.67 22.78 -13.89
N ASP A 87 5.36 23.46 -12.97
CA ASP A 87 6.67 24.08 -13.21
C ASP A 87 7.75 23.07 -13.63
N TYR A 88 7.59 21.82 -13.20
CA TYR A 88 8.51 20.74 -13.55
C TYR A 88 8.21 20.20 -14.94
N ILE A 89 6.93 20.00 -15.27
CA ILE A 89 6.47 19.53 -16.58
C ILE A 89 6.75 20.57 -17.67
N ASP A 90 6.66 21.86 -17.37
CA ASP A 90 6.94 22.94 -18.33
C ASP A 90 8.40 22.96 -18.81
N LYS A 91 9.33 22.39 -18.02
CA LYS A 91 10.73 22.21 -18.41
C LYS A 91 10.96 21.00 -19.32
N LEU A 92 9.94 20.16 -19.53
CA LEU A 92 10.01 18.90 -20.27
C LEU A 92 9.01 18.94 -21.46
N PRO A 93 9.27 19.75 -22.50
CA PRO A 93 8.29 20.06 -23.54
C PRO A 93 7.87 18.85 -24.39
N GLU A 94 8.77 17.89 -24.61
CA GLU A 94 8.45 16.69 -25.40
C GLU A 94 7.51 15.77 -24.62
N PHE A 95 7.82 15.57 -23.34
CA PHE A 95 6.95 14.81 -22.43
C PHE A 95 5.59 15.50 -22.27
N LYS A 96 5.57 16.81 -22.00
CA LYS A 96 4.35 17.61 -21.85
C LYS A 96 3.43 17.49 -23.08
N LYS A 97 4.00 17.69 -24.28
CA LYS A 97 3.25 17.56 -25.54
C LYS A 97 2.62 16.17 -25.67
N ARG A 98 3.33 15.12 -25.27
CA ARG A 98 2.84 13.75 -25.42
C ARG A 98 1.77 13.41 -24.38
N LEU A 99 1.92 13.94 -23.17
CA LEU A 99 0.94 13.86 -22.11
C LEU A 99 -0.38 14.53 -22.51
N GLU A 100 -0.31 15.77 -23.04
CA GLU A 100 -1.47 16.52 -23.54
C GLU A 100 -2.17 15.78 -24.68
N TRP A 101 -1.41 15.35 -25.70
CA TRP A 101 -1.95 14.53 -26.80
C TRP A 101 -2.69 13.30 -26.28
N PHE A 102 -2.11 12.59 -25.31
CA PHE A 102 -2.76 11.38 -24.79
C PHE A 102 -4.08 11.69 -24.09
N PHE A 103 -4.14 12.76 -23.29
CA PHE A 103 -5.38 13.14 -22.61
C PHE A 103 -6.48 13.67 -23.57
N GLU A 104 -6.09 14.24 -24.71
CA GLU A 104 -7.03 14.73 -25.73
C GLU A 104 -7.53 13.62 -26.65
N ASP A 105 -6.62 12.77 -27.13
CA ASP A 105 -6.89 11.76 -28.16
C ASP A 105 -7.27 10.39 -27.58
N ARG A 106 -6.86 10.06 -26.33
CA ARG A 106 -7.14 8.77 -25.66
C ARG A 106 -7.99 8.96 -24.40
N LYS A 107 -9.16 9.57 -24.60
CA LYS A 107 -10.14 9.83 -23.52
C LYS A 107 -10.58 8.56 -22.79
N ASP A 108 -10.65 7.44 -23.51
CA ASP A 108 -10.92 6.10 -22.97
C ASP A 108 -9.96 5.71 -21.83
N LEU A 109 -8.67 6.02 -21.99
CA LEU A 109 -7.64 5.72 -21.00
C LEU A 109 -7.47 6.84 -19.96
N ALA A 110 -7.63 8.09 -20.38
CA ALA A 110 -7.69 9.24 -19.49
C ALA A 110 -8.83 9.11 -18.46
N GLU A 111 -9.96 8.51 -18.84
CA GLU A 111 -11.07 8.26 -17.92
C GLU A 111 -10.77 7.18 -16.88
N LEU A 112 -9.67 6.45 -16.98
CA LEU A 112 -9.26 5.43 -16.00
C LEU A 112 -8.31 5.99 -14.93
N VAL A 113 -7.49 6.98 -15.27
CA VAL A 113 -6.49 7.58 -14.37
C VAL A 113 -6.88 9.02 -14.06
N SER A 114 -6.78 9.49 -12.82
CA SER A 114 -7.06 10.86 -12.32
C SER A 114 -7.55 12.00 -13.28
N ARG A 115 -8.40 12.90 -12.76
CA ARG A 115 -8.91 14.09 -13.47
C ARG A 115 -7.77 15.07 -13.85
N TRP A 116 -7.15 14.84 -15.00
CA TRP A 116 -6.13 15.73 -15.59
C TRP A 116 -6.59 17.20 -15.65
N GLN A 117 -7.87 17.44 -15.90
CA GLN A 117 -8.44 18.79 -16.00
C GLN A 117 -8.78 19.44 -14.65
N SER A 118 -8.74 18.69 -13.53
CA SER A 118 -8.99 19.25 -12.20
C SER A 118 -7.65 19.52 -11.52
N PRO A 119 -7.16 20.77 -11.47
CA PRO A 119 -5.95 21.10 -10.73
C PRO A 119 -6.12 20.74 -9.25
N GLY A 120 -5.12 20.06 -8.68
CA GLY A 120 -4.96 19.94 -7.23
C GLY A 120 -4.44 21.24 -6.61
N LYS A 121 -3.93 21.17 -5.37
CA LYS A 121 -3.24 22.31 -4.74
C LYS A 121 -2.08 22.78 -5.63
N GLY A 122 -2.04 24.05 -6.01
CA GLY A 122 -0.97 24.60 -6.87
C GLY A 122 -0.99 24.08 -8.32
N GLU A 123 -2.15 23.77 -8.87
CA GLU A 123 -2.32 23.28 -10.25
C GLU A 123 -1.72 21.89 -10.57
N ARG A 124 -1.30 21.17 -9.53
CA ARG A 124 -0.76 19.81 -9.62
C ARG A 124 -1.69 18.85 -10.35
N ARG A 125 -1.09 17.88 -11.03
CA ARG A 125 -1.77 16.80 -11.74
C ARG A 125 -1.49 15.48 -11.05
N LEU A 126 -2.54 14.74 -10.70
CA LEU A 126 -2.41 13.40 -10.11
C LEU A 126 -2.39 12.35 -11.21
N LEU A 127 -1.59 11.30 -11.06
CA LEU A 127 -1.68 10.05 -11.80
C LEU A 127 -1.91 8.95 -10.77
N SER A 128 -3.11 8.38 -10.76
CA SER A 128 -3.49 7.37 -9.77
C SER A 128 -4.59 6.45 -10.28
N LEU A 129 -4.53 5.17 -9.87
CA LEU A 129 -5.60 4.17 -10.06
C LEU A 129 -6.78 4.40 -9.10
N LEU A 130 -6.52 5.00 -7.95
CA LEU A 130 -7.54 5.35 -6.97
C LEU A 130 -8.00 6.80 -7.16
N ARG A 131 -9.32 6.97 -7.24
CA ARG A 131 -9.97 8.28 -7.34
C ARG A 131 -10.94 8.48 -6.19
N GLY A 132 -10.90 9.65 -5.56
CA GLY A 132 -11.88 10.17 -4.60
C GLY A 132 -12.64 9.09 -3.80
N HIS A 133 -13.83 8.72 -4.29
CA HIS A 133 -14.69 7.69 -3.67
C HIS A 133 -14.00 6.34 -3.46
N ARG A 134 -13.32 5.77 -4.47
CA ARG A 134 -12.60 4.48 -4.32
C ARG A 134 -11.50 4.58 -3.26
N MET A 135 -10.79 5.71 -3.21
CA MET A 135 -9.78 5.94 -2.18
C MET A 135 -10.40 5.99 -0.78
N LYS A 136 -11.50 6.72 -0.58
CA LYS A 136 -12.22 6.75 0.72
C LYS A 136 -12.70 5.36 1.13
N ARG A 137 -13.23 4.56 0.20
CA ARG A 137 -13.69 3.18 0.47
C ARG A 137 -12.54 2.24 0.84
N LEU A 138 -11.44 2.31 0.10
CA LEU A 138 -10.25 1.50 0.37
C LEU A 138 -9.62 1.87 1.72
N LEU A 139 -9.49 3.17 2.01
CA LEU A 139 -8.97 3.66 3.28
C LEU A 139 -9.88 3.30 4.45
N LYS A 140 -11.21 3.37 4.29
CA LYS A 140 -12.15 2.89 5.32
C LYS A 140 -11.87 1.43 5.68
N ARG A 141 -11.58 0.57 4.71
CA ARG A 141 -11.21 -0.84 4.97
C ARG A 141 -9.84 -0.96 5.67
N MET A 142 -8.84 -0.25 5.14
CA MET A 142 -7.46 -0.33 5.62
C MET A 142 -7.30 0.20 7.05
N LEU A 143 -8.10 1.19 7.42
CA LEU A 143 -8.04 1.90 8.71
C LEU A 143 -9.03 1.33 9.75
N ASP A 144 -9.65 0.19 9.46
CA ASP A 144 -10.53 -0.53 10.37
C ASP A 144 -9.73 -1.47 11.26
N GLU A 145 -9.86 -1.31 12.58
CA GLU A 145 -9.12 -2.07 13.59
C GLU A 145 -9.57 -3.54 13.67
N THR A 146 -10.79 -3.83 13.22
CA THR A 146 -11.34 -5.19 13.09
C THR A 146 -10.91 -5.88 11.80
N GLU A 147 -10.29 -5.13 10.87
CA GLU A 147 -9.75 -5.65 9.61
C GLU A 147 -8.22 -5.50 9.57
N PHE A 148 -7.72 -4.39 9.03
CA PHE A 148 -6.30 -4.23 8.68
C PHE A 148 -5.49 -3.43 9.69
N LEU A 149 -6.10 -2.49 10.42
CA LEU A 149 -5.38 -1.56 11.29
C LEU A 149 -5.03 -2.22 12.63
N SER A 150 -3.74 -2.37 12.91
CA SER A 150 -3.20 -2.88 14.16
C SER A 150 -2.59 -1.75 14.98
N ASP A 151 -2.41 -1.97 16.28
CA ASP A 151 -1.60 -1.11 17.17
C ASP A 151 -0.15 -0.96 16.71
N TYR A 152 0.30 -1.82 15.79
CA TYR A 152 1.67 -1.90 15.32
C TYR A 152 1.83 -1.62 13.82
N GLY A 153 0.77 -1.28 13.08
CA GLY A 153 0.81 -0.99 11.65
C GLY A 153 -0.37 -1.59 10.88
N ILE A 154 -0.23 -1.73 9.56
CA ILE A 154 -1.23 -2.37 8.68
C ILE A 154 -0.89 -3.85 8.50
N ARG A 155 -1.84 -4.72 8.88
CA ARG A 155 -1.76 -6.19 8.71
C ARG A 155 -1.70 -6.56 7.23
N SER A 156 -1.04 -7.66 6.89
CA SER A 156 -1.00 -8.14 5.50
C SER A 156 -2.29 -8.82 5.04
N MET A 157 -3.21 -9.10 5.95
CA MET A 157 -4.51 -9.70 5.69
C MET A 157 -5.54 -9.20 6.71
N SER A 158 -6.78 -9.04 6.26
CA SER A 158 -7.89 -8.63 7.13
C SER A 158 -8.10 -9.64 8.26
N LYS A 159 -8.20 -9.12 9.49
CA LYS A 159 -8.44 -9.91 10.69
C LYS A 159 -9.82 -10.58 10.73
N ILE A 160 -10.77 -10.18 9.87
CA ILE A 160 -12.08 -10.86 9.75
C ILE A 160 -11.94 -12.37 9.51
N TYR A 161 -10.87 -12.79 8.81
CA TYR A 161 -10.59 -14.18 8.48
C TYR A 161 -10.11 -15.00 9.68
N GLU A 162 -9.98 -14.40 10.86
CA GLU A 162 -9.74 -15.12 12.11
C GLU A 162 -10.97 -15.94 12.50
N ASN A 163 -12.15 -15.31 12.44
CA ASN A 163 -13.44 -15.90 12.80
C ASN A 163 -14.23 -16.38 11.57
N ASN A 164 -13.94 -15.84 10.38
CA ASN A 164 -14.63 -16.17 9.14
C ASN A 164 -13.63 -16.51 8.03
N PRO A 165 -12.92 -17.66 8.08
CA PRO A 165 -11.96 -18.02 7.06
C PRO A 165 -12.56 -17.96 5.66
N TYR A 166 -11.77 -17.57 4.66
CA TYR A 166 -12.21 -17.61 3.27
C TYR A 166 -12.13 -19.05 2.75
N HIS A 167 -13.18 -19.55 2.12
CA HIS A 167 -13.21 -20.88 1.52
C HIS A 167 -13.39 -20.78 0.00
N PHE A 168 -12.52 -21.46 -0.74
CA PHE A 168 -12.60 -21.60 -2.18
C PHE A 168 -12.80 -23.07 -2.55
N ARG A 169 -13.90 -23.37 -3.26
CA ARG A 169 -14.23 -24.73 -3.72
C ARG A 169 -14.11 -24.83 -5.23
N MET A 170 -13.29 -25.77 -5.70
CA MET A 170 -13.18 -26.08 -7.13
C MET A 170 -12.86 -27.55 -7.33
N ASN A 171 -13.53 -28.20 -8.29
CA ASN A 171 -13.31 -29.61 -8.67
C ASN A 171 -13.31 -30.60 -7.47
N GLY A 172 -14.22 -30.40 -6.51
CA GLY A 172 -14.35 -31.27 -5.33
C GLY A 172 -13.29 -31.05 -4.25
N SER A 173 -12.35 -30.11 -4.44
CA SER A 173 -11.38 -29.69 -3.44
C SER A 173 -11.82 -28.38 -2.78
N GLU A 174 -11.58 -28.24 -1.49
CA GLU A 174 -11.76 -26.98 -0.75
C GLU A 174 -10.40 -26.51 -0.23
N ILE A 175 -10.07 -25.25 -0.47
CA ILE A 175 -8.92 -24.56 0.09
C ILE A 175 -9.45 -23.47 1.01
N SER A 176 -8.89 -23.36 2.22
CA SER A 176 -9.25 -22.33 3.19
C SER A 176 -8.08 -21.39 3.46
N VAL A 177 -8.38 -20.10 3.60
CA VAL A 177 -7.42 -19.06 3.97
C VAL A 177 -7.91 -18.41 5.27
N LYS A 178 -7.13 -18.60 6.33
CA LYS A 178 -7.35 -18.03 7.66
C LYS A 178 -6.35 -16.90 7.95
N TYR A 179 -6.77 -15.92 8.75
CA TYR A 179 -5.86 -14.96 9.38
C TYR A 179 -4.95 -15.67 10.40
N LEU A 180 -3.65 -15.45 10.26
CA LEU A 180 -2.57 -15.95 11.11
C LEU A 180 -1.61 -14.80 11.39
N PRO A 181 -1.59 -14.27 12.63
CA PRO A 181 -0.87 -13.03 12.91
C PRO A 181 0.66 -13.20 12.93
N ALA A 182 1.19 -14.43 12.99
CA ALA A 182 2.63 -14.69 12.99
C ALA A 182 3.02 -15.85 12.07
N GLU A 183 3.39 -17.01 12.60
CA GLU A 183 3.86 -18.14 11.80
C GLU A 183 2.73 -18.74 10.95
N SER A 184 3.08 -19.31 9.81
CA SER A 184 2.12 -19.99 8.94
C SER A 184 1.71 -21.34 9.55
N ASP A 185 0.43 -21.72 9.43
CA ASP A 185 -0.06 -23.07 9.77
C ASP A 185 0.18 -24.11 8.66
N SER A 186 0.89 -23.70 7.60
CA SER A 186 1.22 -24.52 6.44
C SER A 186 2.69 -24.41 6.08
N TYR A 187 3.28 -25.54 5.68
CA TYR A 187 4.66 -25.65 5.19
C TYR A 187 4.85 -25.11 3.77
N MET A 188 3.76 -24.74 3.07
CA MET A 188 3.86 -24.10 1.76
C MET A 188 4.70 -22.83 1.90
N PHE A 189 5.75 -22.70 1.07
CA PHE A 189 6.73 -21.60 1.12
C PHE A 189 7.65 -21.56 2.36
N GLY A 190 7.87 -22.70 3.02
CA GLY A 190 8.91 -22.84 4.05
C GLY A 190 8.46 -22.57 5.49
N GLY A 191 7.16 -22.36 5.73
CA GLY A 191 6.51 -22.31 7.06
C GLY A 191 6.84 -21.09 7.94
N ASN A 192 8.05 -20.55 7.83
CA ASN A 192 8.58 -19.45 8.65
C ASN A 192 8.35 -18.06 8.07
N SER A 193 7.69 -17.94 6.91
CA SER A 193 7.33 -16.67 6.28
C SER A 193 5.84 -16.68 6.00
N ASN A 194 5.14 -15.61 6.35
CA ASN A 194 3.69 -15.57 6.31
C ASN A 194 3.15 -14.18 5.92
N TRP A 195 2.25 -14.18 4.95
CA TRP A 195 1.53 -12.98 4.47
C TRP A 195 0.04 -13.00 4.83
N ARG A 196 -0.40 -13.92 5.71
CA ARG A 196 -1.80 -14.07 6.11
C ARG A 196 -2.15 -13.35 7.41
N GLY A 197 -1.54 -12.20 7.70
CA GLY A 197 -1.84 -11.44 8.91
C GLY A 197 -0.70 -10.61 9.49
N PRO A 198 0.57 -11.02 9.38
CA PRO A 198 1.65 -10.26 10.00
C PRO A 198 1.83 -8.86 9.38
N ILE A 199 2.57 -8.01 10.09
CA ILE A 199 2.93 -6.67 9.67
C ILE A 199 4.30 -6.71 9.02
N TRP A 200 4.36 -6.15 7.81
CA TRP A 200 5.57 -6.10 6.99
C TRP A 200 5.96 -4.64 6.76
N PHE A 201 7.18 -4.28 7.16
CA PHE A 201 7.74 -2.94 6.98
C PHE A 201 7.73 -2.41 5.54
N PRO A 202 8.13 -3.19 4.50
CA PRO A 202 8.23 -2.61 3.15
C PRO A 202 6.88 -2.15 2.61
N VAL A 203 5.82 -2.93 2.80
CA VAL A 203 4.48 -2.54 2.32
C VAL A 203 3.86 -1.44 3.17
N ASN A 204 4.09 -1.44 4.49
CA ASN A 204 3.64 -0.35 5.35
C ASN A 204 4.33 0.98 5.00
N PHE A 205 5.62 0.93 4.71
CA PHE A 205 6.38 2.09 4.25
C PHE A 205 5.82 2.62 2.91
N LEU A 206 5.51 1.73 1.96
CA LEU A 206 4.87 2.11 0.70
C LEU A 206 3.47 2.70 0.89
N ILE A 207 2.69 2.21 1.86
CA ILE A 207 1.41 2.83 2.25
C ILE A 207 1.65 4.27 2.71
N ILE A 208 2.60 4.48 3.62
CA ILE A 208 2.93 5.80 4.17
C ILE A 208 3.37 6.76 3.05
N GLU A 209 4.28 6.35 2.16
CA GLU A 209 4.70 7.16 1.01
C GLU A 209 3.53 7.49 0.07
N ALA A 210 2.66 6.51 -0.20
CA ALA A 210 1.50 6.73 -1.06
C ALA A 210 0.54 7.74 -0.44
N LEU A 211 0.25 7.62 0.86
CA LEU A 211 -0.58 8.58 1.59
C LEU A 211 0.01 10.00 1.53
N GLN A 212 1.32 10.14 1.71
CA GLN A 212 1.98 11.45 1.59
C GLN A 212 1.85 12.04 0.19
N ARG A 213 2.01 11.23 -0.86
CA ARG A 213 1.80 11.68 -2.25
C ARG A 213 0.35 12.10 -2.51
N PHE A 214 -0.61 11.35 -1.97
CA PHE A 214 -2.01 11.77 -2.05
C PHE A 214 -2.27 13.06 -1.28
N HIS A 215 -1.70 13.23 -0.09
CA HIS A 215 -1.82 14.48 0.65
C HIS A 215 -1.20 15.65 -0.10
N HIS A 216 -0.03 15.46 -0.71
CA HIS A 216 0.64 16.48 -1.52
C HIS A 216 -0.26 16.99 -2.67
N TYR A 217 -1.10 16.13 -3.24
CA TYR A 217 -2.08 16.54 -4.23
C TYR A 217 -3.35 17.17 -3.63
N TYR A 218 -3.95 16.52 -2.63
CA TYR A 218 -5.27 16.89 -2.09
C TYR A 218 -5.25 17.98 -1.02
N GLY A 219 -4.12 18.19 -0.33
CA GLY A 219 -4.00 19.08 0.82
C GLY A 219 -4.80 18.63 2.05
N ASP A 220 -5.08 19.59 2.94
CA ASP A 220 -5.74 19.38 4.24
C ASP A 220 -7.26 19.20 4.15
N ASP A 221 -7.84 19.54 2.99
CA ASP A 221 -9.29 19.46 2.77
C ASP A 221 -9.79 18.02 2.62
N PHE A 222 -8.91 17.11 2.18
CA PHE A 222 -9.27 15.71 2.06
C PHE A 222 -9.06 14.99 3.40
N LYS A 223 -10.17 14.79 4.09
CA LYS A 223 -10.22 14.05 5.35
C LYS A 223 -10.89 12.69 5.21
N VAL A 224 -10.39 11.74 6.01
CA VAL A 224 -10.91 10.38 6.13
C VAL A 224 -11.07 10.05 7.60
N GLU A 225 -12.08 9.25 7.90
CA GLU A 225 -12.32 8.78 9.26
C GLU A 225 -11.18 7.88 9.74
N TYR A 226 -10.66 8.13 10.94
CA TYR A 226 -9.54 7.39 11.52
C TYR A 226 -9.61 7.33 13.06
N PRO A 227 -9.56 6.12 13.65
CA PRO A 227 -9.82 4.84 13.01
C PRO A 227 -11.22 4.81 12.36
N THR A 228 -11.46 3.85 11.47
CA THR A 228 -12.79 3.66 10.88
C THR A 228 -13.86 3.52 11.95
N ASP A 229 -15.02 4.16 11.73
CA ASP A 229 -16.18 4.18 12.63
C ASP A 229 -15.94 4.84 14.01
N SER A 230 -14.87 5.63 14.16
CA SER A 230 -14.58 6.41 15.38
C SER A 230 -15.27 7.78 15.43
N GLY A 231 -15.80 8.27 14.31
CA GLY A 231 -16.29 9.65 14.15
C GLY A 231 -15.19 10.72 14.05
N ASN A 232 -13.92 10.37 14.25
CA ASN A 232 -12.79 11.29 14.14
C ASN A 232 -12.27 11.34 12.71
N TYR A 233 -12.02 12.54 12.19
CA TYR A 233 -11.55 12.74 10.82
C TYR A 233 -10.18 13.40 10.79
N LEU A 234 -9.23 12.73 10.15
CA LEU A 234 -7.86 13.20 9.99
C LEU A 234 -7.56 13.51 8.53
N THR A 235 -6.59 14.39 8.28
CA THR A 235 -6.01 14.57 6.95
C THR A 235 -5.23 13.32 6.54
N ILE A 236 -4.98 13.16 5.24
CA ILE A 236 -4.18 12.02 4.74
C ILE A 236 -2.77 12.00 5.37
N LEU A 237 -2.15 13.17 5.59
CA LEU A 237 -0.85 13.27 6.23
C LEU A 237 -0.88 12.80 7.68
N GLN A 238 -1.86 13.27 8.46
CA GLN A 238 -2.04 12.84 9.84
C GLN A 238 -2.25 11.32 9.95
N ILE A 239 -2.93 10.71 8.97
CA ILE A 239 -3.07 9.24 8.91
C ILE A 239 -1.71 8.57 8.62
N ALA A 240 -0.92 9.10 7.68
CA ALA A 240 0.42 8.59 7.38
C ALA A 240 1.34 8.65 8.61
N ASP A 241 1.27 9.73 9.37
CA ASP A 241 2.03 9.92 10.60
C ASP A 241 1.54 8.99 11.71
N ALA A 242 0.22 8.82 11.87
CA ALA A 242 -0.35 7.87 12.84
C ALA A 242 0.03 6.40 12.55
N ILE A 243 0.14 6.00 11.27
CA ILE A 243 0.66 4.67 10.89
C ILE A 243 2.17 4.59 11.20
N SER A 244 2.93 5.65 10.94
CA SER A 244 4.36 5.73 11.27
C SER A 244 4.60 5.61 12.78
N GLU A 245 3.76 6.23 13.61
CA GLU A 245 3.78 6.09 15.06
C GLU A 245 3.50 4.65 15.50
N ARG A 246 2.48 4.00 14.93
CA ARG A 246 2.17 2.58 15.21
C ARG A 246 3.34 1.66 14.90
N LEU A 247 4.00 1.85 13.74
CA LEU A 247 5.21 1.08 13.40
C LEU A 247 6.38 1.37 14.34
N THR A 248 6.50 2.61 14.81
CA THR A 248 7.54 3.02 15.75
C THR A 248 7.36 2.40 17.13
N ARG A 249 6.11 2.26 17.60
CA ARG A 249 5.77 1.59 18.87
C ARG A 249 6.31 0.17 18.97
N ILE A 250 6.51 -0.53 17.84
CA ILE A 250 7.15 -1.85 17.82
C ILE A 250 8.49 -1.82 18.55
N PHE A 251 9.27 -0.76 18.33
CA PHE A 251 10.63 -0.66 18.81
C PHE A 251 10.76 0.16 20.08
N LEU A 252 9.82 1.05 20.41
CA LEU A 252 9.91 1.89 21.60
C LEU A 252 9.47 1.15 22.87
N ARG A 253 9.90 1.65 24.03
CA ARG A 253 9.39 1.18 25.31
C ARG A 253 8.00 1.77 25.54
N ASP A 254 7.06 0.95 25.98
CA ASP A 254 5.75 1.37 26.46
C ASP A 254 5.82 1.91 27.90
N GLU A 255 4.65 2.25 28.46
CA GLU A 255 4.51 2.74 29.83
C GLU A 255 4.97 1.73 30.90
N SER A 256 4.99 0.43 30.57
CA SER A 256 5.50 -0.64 31.42
C SER A 256 7.02 -0.87 31.26
N GLY A 257 7.67 -0.12 30.36
CA GLY A 257 9.08 -0.25 30.05
C GLY A 257 9.42 -1.37 29.08
N LYS A 258 8.40 -2.05 28.50
CA LYS A 258 8.59 -3.18 27.58
C LYS A 258 8.57 -2.72 26.12
N ARG A 259 9.27 -3.44 25.24
CA ARG A 259 9.22 -3.23 23.79
C ARG A 259 8.46 -4.36 23.12
N ALA A 260 7.54 -4.04 22.23
CA ALA A 260 6.74 -5.06 21.54
C ALA A 260 7.61 -6.02 20.73
N VAL A 261 8.67 -5.53 20.06
CA VAL A 261 9.60 -6.34 19.24
C VAL A 261 10.18 -7.56 19.98
N PHE A 262 10.36 -7.46 21.29
CA PHE A 262 10.91 -8.56 22.11
C PHE A 262 9.85 -9.52 22.67
N GLY A 263 8.56 -9.20 22.54
CA GLY A 263 7.46 -9.99 23.09
C GLY A 263 7.68 -10.32 24.57
N ASP A 264 7.51 -11.58 24.94
CA ASP A 264 7.68 -12.04 26.32
C ASP A 264 9.10 -12.55 26.65
N HIS A 265 10.11 -12.30 25.82
CA HIS A 265 11.48 -12.74 26.11
C HIS A 265 12.11 -11.94 27.26
N PRO A 266 12.28 -12.52 28.47
CA PRO A 266 12.70 -11.76 29.65
C PRO A 266 14.13 -11.24 29.53
N THR A 267 15.01 -11.97 28.84
CA THR A 267 16.40 -11.53 28.59
C THR A 267 16.43 -10.25 27.77
N PHE A 268 15.72 -10.20 26.64
CA PHE A 268 15.69 -9.00 25.80
C PHE A 268 14.86 -7.87 26.39
N GLN A 269 13.90 -8.14 27.28
CA GLN A 269 13.16 -7.07 27.95
C GLN A 269 13.93 -6.45 29.11
N ASN A 270 14.58 -7.26 29.95
CA ASN A 270 15.00 -6.83 31.28
C ASN A 270 16.52 -6.83 31.49
N ASP A 271 17.27 -7.70 30.80
CA ASP A 271 18.70 -7.84 31.05
C ASP A 271 19.44 -6.55 30.65
N PRO A 272 20.16 -5.88 31.57
CA PRO A 272 20.92 -4.67 31.28
C PRO A 272 21.92 -4.81 30.14
N HIS A 273 22.38 -6.03 29.84
CA HIS A 273 23.32 -6.32 28.76
C HIS A 273 22.64 -6.54 27.41
N PHE A 274 21.32 -6.75 27.34
CA PHE A 274 20.62 -7.07 26.10
C PHE A 274 19.45 -6.14 25.76
N ARG A 275 18.84 -5.49 26.76
CA ARG A 275 17.57 -4.75 26.61
C ARG A 275 17.58 -3.55 25.67
N ASP A 276 18.77 -3.09 25.31
CA ASP A 276 18.98 -1.95 24.42
C ASP A 276 19.55 -2.37 23.05
N TYR A 277 19.81 -3.66 22.82
CA TYR A 277 20.21 -4.20 21.53
C TYR A 277 18.97 -4.61 20.71
N LEU A 278 18.40 -3.61 20.02
CA LEU A 278 17.24 -3.82 19.16
C LEU A 278 17.56 -4.80 18.02
N LEU A 279 16.68 -5.78 17.86
CA LEU A 279 16.73 -6.72 16.76
C LEU A 279 15.75 -6.30 15.68
N PHE A 280 16.17 -6.44 14.43
CA PHE A 280 15.28 -6.28 13.27
C PHE A 280 14.88 -7.64 12.74
N TYR A 281 13.57 -7.81 12.55
CA TYR A 281 12.96 -9.05 12.14
C TYR A 281 12.45 -8.95 10.71
N GLU A 282 12.25 -10.10 10.09
CA GLU A 282 11.66 -10.23 8.76
C GLU A 282 10.26 -9.59 8.72
N TYR A 283 9.44 -9.88 9.74
CA TYR A 283 8.10 -9.32 9.91
C TYR A 283 7.70 -9.34 11.38
N PHE A 284 6.54 -8.77 11.69
CA PHE A 284 6.06 -8.57 13.06
C PHE A 284 4.66 -9.15 13.24
N HIS A 285 4.38 -9.67 14.43
CA HIS A 285 3.09 -10.26 14.73
C HIS A 285 1.96 -9.23 14.60
N GLY A 286 0.91 -9.57 13.83
CA GLY A 286 -0.17 -8.67 13.44
C GLY A 286 -0.95 -8.04 14.59
N ASP A 287 -0.99 -8.68 15.77
CA ASP A 287 -1.75 -8.18 16.93
C ASP A 287 -0.92 -7.69 18.13
N ASN A 288 0.38 -8.02 18.22
CA ASN A 288 1.18 -7.69 19.41
C ASN A 288 2.57 -7.15 19.08
N GLY A 289 2.94 -7.04 17.80
CA GLY A 289 4.18 -6.41 17.38
C GLY A 289 5.46 -7.17 17.70
N ARG A 290 5.40 -8.42 18.23
CA ARG A 290 6.62 -9.22 18.45
C ARG A 290 7.34 -9.49 17.13
N GLY A 291 8.67 -9.54 17.17
CA GLY A 291 9.47 -9.95 16.04
C GLY A 291 9.23 -11.41 15.65
N VAL A 292 9.19 -11.69 14.35
CA VAL A 292 8.96 -13.04 13.79
C VAL A 292 9.85 -13.27 12.56
N GLY A 293 10.20 -14.53 12.30
CA GLY A 293 11.05 -14.91 11.17
C GLY A 293 12.53 -14.64 11.45
N ALA A 294 13.31 -14.41 10.40
CA ALA A 294 14.75 -14.16 10.54
C ALA A 294 15.01 -12.90 11.40
N SER A 295 15.85 -13.04 12.42
CA SER A 295 16.39 -11.89 13.17
C SER A 295 17.64 -11.34 12.49
N HIS A 296 17.99 -10.08 12.76
CA HIS A 296 19.07 -9.31 12.09
C HIS A 296 18.77 -8.91 10.63
N GLN A 297 17.49 -8.82 10.28
CA GLN A 297 16.99 -8.27 9.02
C GLN A 297 17.10 -6.73 9.01
N THR A 298 18.32 -6.20 9.05
CA THR A 298 18.62 -4.78 8.70
C THR A 298 18.43 -4.49 7.20
N GLY A 299 17.66 -5.33 6.49
CA GLY A 299 17.15 -5.08 5.15
C GLY A 299 15.97 -4.11 5.21
N TRP A 300 14.78 -4.55 4.79
CA TRP A 300 13.61 -3.66 4.70
C TRP A 300 13.15 -3.11 6.07
N THR A 301 13.43 -3.79 7.18
CA THR A 301 13.03 -3.30 8.52
C THR A 301 13.85 -2.10 8.93
N GLY A 302 15.04 -1.90 8.34
CA GLY A 302 15.84 -0.69 8.49
C GLY A 302 15.12 0.60 8.04
N LEU A 303 14.04 0.49 7.25
CA LEU A 303 13.19 1.63 6.87
C LEU A 303 12.62 2.37 8.09
N ILE A 304 12.57 1.75 9.27
CA ILE A 304 12.19 2.42 10.53
C ILE A 304 13.03 3.68 10.79
N ALA A 305 14.31 3.68 10.41
CA ALA A 305 15.17 4.85 10.58
C ALA A 305 14.62 6.08 9.86
N LYS A 306 13.99 5.90 8.70
CA LYS A 306 13.37 6.99 7.93
C LYS A 306 12.06 7.46 8.55
N LEU A 307 11.33 6.58 9.24
CA LEU A 307 10.09 6.92 9.92
C LEU A 307 10.33 7.65 11.25
N LEU A 308 11.46 7.37 11.90
CA LEU A 308 11.89 8.02 13.15
C LEU A 308 12.55 9.39 12.95
N GLN A 309 13.08 9.66 11.75
CA GLN A 309 13.66 10.96 11.44
C GLN A 309 12.55 12.01 11.38
N PRO A 310 12.67 13.12 12.13
CA PRO A 310 11.81 14.28 11.93
C PRO A 310 11.88 14.69 10.45
N ARG A 311 10.72 14.96 9.85
CA ARG A 311 10.72 15.65 8.55
C ARG A 311 10.95 17.12 8.86
N ASP A 312 12.02 17.69 8.33
CA ASP A 312 12.17 19.15 8.32
C ASP A 312 10.99 19.72 7.50
N GLU A 313 10.23 20.65 8.10
CA GLU A 313 9.06 21.30 7.49
C GLU A 313 9.41 22.12 6.24
#